data_AF-A0A377TYD0-F1
#
_entry.id   AF-A0A377TYD0-F1
#
_cell.length_a   1.000
_cell.length_b   1.000
_cell.length_c   1.000
_cell.angle_alpha   90.00
_cell.angle_beta   90.00
_cell.angle_gamma   90.00
#
_symmetry.space_group_name_H-M   'P 1'
#
loop_
_entity.id
_entity.type
_entity.pdbx_description
1 polymer ?
#
loop_
_entity_poly.entity_id
_entity_poly.type
_entity_poly.pdbx_seq_one_letter_code
_entity_poly.pdbx_strand_id
1 'polypeptide(L)' 'MDLVEFSEARFNEIREDYLTFAEQLPGNLDIRFVPLSALEGDNVASQSANMPWYSGRRCWKSSKP' A
#
# COMPACT_ATOMS: atom_id res chain seq x y z
N MET A 1 -4.42 0.86 7.93
CA MET A 1 -3.24 0.12 8.46
C MET A 1 -3.09 0.29 9.96
N ASP A 2 -3.51 1.43 10.48
CA ASP A 2 -3.77 1.75 11.89
C ASP A 2 -4.56 0.65 12.64
N LEU A 3 -5.66 0.16 12.06
CA LEU A 3 -6.49 -0.89 12.69
C LEU A 3 -5.78 -2.26 12.84
N VAL A 4 -4.65 -2.44 12.17
CA VAL A 4 -3.83 -3.66 12.22
C VAL A 4 -2.42 -3.36 12.73
N GLU A 5 -2.29 -2.29 13.52
CA GLU A 5 -1.05 -1.87 14.19
C GLU A 5 0.15 -1.73 13.23
N PHE A 6 -0.10 -1.33 11.98
CA PHE A 6 0.96 -1.19 10.96
C PHE A 6 1.76 -2.48 10.71
N SER A 7 1.13 -3.65 10.89
CA SER A 7 1.76 -4.96 10.68
C SER A 7 2.13 -5.22 9.22
N GLU A 8 3.42 -5.44 8.97
CA GLU A 8 3.94 -5.87 7.65
C GLU A 8 3.39 -7.22 7.23
N ALA A 9 3.29 -8.18 8.16
CA ALA A 9 2.79 -9.51 7.89
C ALA A 9 1.34 -9.47 7.37
N ARG A 10 0.48 -8.67 8.03
CA ARG A 10 -0.92 -8.51 7.61
C ARG A 10 -1.05 -7.83 6.25
N PHE A 11 -0.17 -6.86 5.96
CA PHE A 11 -0.12 -6.24 4.63
C PHE A 11 0.29 -7.24 3.55
N ASN A 12 1.32 -8.05 3.80
CA ASN A 12 1.79 -9.06 2.84
C ASN A 12 0.76 -10.15 2.57
N GLU A 13 0.03 -10.59 3.60
CA GLU A 13 -1.08 -11.56 3.46
C GLU A 13 -2.16 -11.01 2.52
N ILE A 14 -2.66 -9.80 2.78
CA ILE A 14 -3.71 -9.17 1.95
C ILE A 14 -3.19 -8.92 0.52
N ARG A 15 -1.91 -8.58 0.36
CA ARG A 15 -1.29 -8.40 -0.95
C ARG A 15 -1.32 -9.69 -1.76
N GLU A 16 -0.94 -10.81 -1.15
CA GLU A 16 -0.91 -12.11 -1.81
C GLU A 16 -2.31 -12.56 -2.22
N ASP A 17 -3.28 -12.46 -1.30
CA ASP A 17 -4.69 -12.79 -1.59
C ASP A 17 -5.23 -12.01 -2.79
N TYR A 18 -4.92 -10.71 -2.84
CA TYR A 18 -5.39 -9.85 -3.92
C TYR A 18 -4.66 -10.09 -5.24
N LEU A 19 -3.37 -10.46 -5.20
CA LEU A 19 -2.63 -10.87 -6.40
C LEU A 19 -3.21 -12.15 -6.99
N THR A 20 -3.49 -13.16 -6.15
CA THR A 20 -4.16 -14.40 -6.58
C THR A 20 -5.55 -14.13 -7.17
N PHE A 21 -6.30 -13.19 -6.61
CA PHE A 21 -7.56 -12.75 -7.20
C PHE A 21 -7.35 -12.04 -8.55
N ALA A 22 -6.34 -11.17 -8.64
CA ALA A 22 -6.07 -10.39 -9.83
C ALA A 22 -5.57 -11.24 -11.02
N GLU A 23 -4.93 -12.38 -10.77
CA GLU A 23 -4.57 -13.36 -11.81
C GLU A 23 -5.78 -13.85 -12.62
N GLN A 24 -6.98 -13.78 -12.04
CA GLN A 24 -8.23 -14.19 -12.70
C GLN A 24 -8.83 -13.09 -13.58
N LEU A 25 -8.30 -11.85 -13.53
CA LEU A 25 -8.81 -10.73 -14.31
C LEU A 25 -8.16 -10.70 -15.70
N PRO A 26 -8.93 -10.52 -16.78
CA PRO A 26 -8.38 -10.40 -18.12
C PRO A 26 -7.70 -9.04 -18.31
N GLY A 27 -6.42 -9.08 -18.70
CA GLY A 27 -5.65 -7.90 -19.12
C GLY A 27 -4.42 -7.63 -18.27
N ASN A 28 -3.55 -6.78 -18.80
CA ASN A 28 -2.30 -6.36 -18.19
C ASN A 28 -2.59 -5.22 -17.19
N LEU A 29 -3.03 -5.60 -15.99
CA LEU A 29 -3.31 -4.68 -14.89
C LEU A 29 -2.02 -4.23 -14.20
N ASP A 30 -1.81 -2.91 -14.10
CA ASP A 30 -0.74 -2.32 -13.27
C ASP A 30 -1.27 -2.15 -11.84
N ILE A 31 -1.09 -3.20 -11.03
CA ILE A 31 -1.54 -3.22 -9.63
C ILE A 31 -0.40 -2.79 -8.73
N ARG A 32 -0.67 -1.80 -7.88
CA ARG A 32 0.28 -1.29 -6.89
C ARG A 32 -0.35 -1.28 -5.50
N PHE A 33 0.37 -1.86 -4.56
CA PHE A 33 -0.04 -1.93 -3.16
C PHE A 33 0.68 -0.85 -2.37
N VAL A 34 -0.10 0.01 -1.71
CA VAL A 34 0.41 1.06 -0.83
C VAL A 34 -0.28 0.90 0.53
N PRO A 35 0.44 0.57 1.62
CA PRO A 35 -0.13 0.54 2.94
C PRO A 35 -0.46 1.97 3.35
N LEU A 36 -1.74 2.25 3.63
CA LEU A 36 -2.21 3.60 3.96
C LEU A 36 -3.01 3.62 5.27
N SER A 37 -2.95 4.74 5.99
CA SER A 37 -3.88 5.08 7.07
C SER A 37 -4.48 6.45 6.79
N ALA A 38 -5.76 6.50 6.46
CA ALA A 38 -6.44 7.77 6.20
C ALA A 38 -6.71 8.55 7.50
N LEU A 39 -6.88 7.83 8.62
CA LEU A 39 -7.11 8.41 9.94
C LEU A 39 -5.89 9.20 10.42
N GLU A 40 -4.71 8.59 10.30
CA GLU A 40 -3.42 9.18 10.72
C GLU A 40 -2.71 9.97 9.60
N GLY A 41 -3.23 9.91 8.38
CA GLY A 41 -2.63 10.56 7.19
C GLY A 41 -1.38 9.87 6.64
N ASP A 42 -1.06 8.67 7.11
CA ASP A 42 0.12 7.91 6.72
C ASP A 42 0.08 7.44 5.25
N ASN A 43 1.16 7.72 4.52
CA ASN A 43 1.38 7.36 3.10
C ASN A 43 0.39 7.97 2.10
N VAL A 44 -0.39 8.98 2.53
CA VAL A 44 -1.29 9.76 1.66
C VAL A 44 -0.50 10.72 0.77
N ALA A 45 0.31 11.61 1.37
CA ALA A 45 1.19 12.56 0.66
C ALA A 45 2.63 12.59 1.19
N SER A 46 2.81 12.32 2.49
CA SER A 46 4.10 12.16 3.19
C SER A 46 4.38 10.68 3.48
N GLN A 47 5.66 10.32 3.69
CA GLN A 47 6.01 8.93 3.98
C GLN A 47 5.82 8.73 5.49
N SER A 48 5.17 7.64 5.87
CA SER A 48 4.93 7.33 7.27
C SER A 48 6.22 6.92 7.99
N ALA A 49 6.41 7.41 9.21
CA ALA A 49 7.44 6.90 10.12
C ALA A 49 7.02 5.60 10.82
N ASN A 50 5.72 5.28 10.85
CA ASN A 50 5.16 4.11 11.53
C ASN A 50 5.38 2.81 10.74
N MET A 51 5.78 2.91 9.47
CA MET A 51 6.03 1.77 8.58
C MET A 51 7.44 1.84 7.99
N PRO A 52 8.50 1.70 8.81
CA PRO A 52 9.89 1.75 8.34
C PRO A 52 10.22 0.61 7.35
N TRP A 53 9.44 -0.47 7.39
CA TRP A 53 9.51 -1.60 6.46
C TRP A 53 8.99 -1.27 5.06
N TYR A 54 8.14 -0.25 4.90
CA TYR A 54 7.59 0.14 3.60
C TYR A 54 8.44 1.22 2.93
N SER A 55 9.25 0.82 1.94
CA SER A 55 10.07 1.71 1.11
C SER A 55 9.41 2.09 -0.23
N GLY A 56 8.16 1.69 -0.44
CA GLY A 56 7.44 1.90 -1.69
C GLY A 56 6.98 3.35 -1.90
N ARG A 57 6.41 3.62 -3.09
CA ARG A 57 5.88 4.94 -3.42
C ARG A 57 4.61 5.23 -2.61
N ARG A 58 4.42 6.51 -2.27
CA ARG A 58 3.18 7.01 -1.63
C ARG A 58 2.05 7.06 -2.64
N CYS A 59 0.81 7.11 -2.14
CA CYS A 59 -0.39 7.13 -2.98
C CYS A 59 -0.38 8.37 -3.90
N TRP A 60 -0.06 9.55 -3.36
CA TRP A 60 0.09 10.76 -4.15
C TRP A 60 1.51 10.91 -4.70
N LYS A 61 1.65 10.98 -6.03
CA LYS A 61 2.88 11.42 -6.69
C LYS A 61 2.74 12.93 -6.94
N SER A 62 3.49 13.75 -6.19
CA SER A 62 3.65 15.15 -6.57
C SER A 62 4.41 15.17 -7.90
N SER A 63 3.67 15.39 -8.99
CA SER A 63 4.21 15.78 -10.29
C SER A 63 4.71 17.22 -10.17
N LYS A 64 5.85 17.43 -9.52
CA LYS A 64 6.64 18.62 -9.81
C LYS A 64 7.67 18.25 -10.89
N PRO A 65 7.85 19.12 -11.90
CA PRO A 65 8.68 18.85 -13.08
C PRO A 65 10.14 18.57 -12.71
#